data_AF-A0A2V6TG43-F1
#
_entry.id   AF-A0A2V6TG43-F1
#
_cell.length_a   1.000
_cell.length_b   1.000
_cell.length_c   1.000
_cell.angle_alpha   90.00
_cell.angle_beta   90.00
_cell.angle_gamma   90.00
#
_symmetry.space_group_name_H-M   'P 1'
#
loop_
_entity.id
_entity.type
_entity.pdbx_description
1 polymer ?
#
loop_
_entity_poly.entity_id
_entity_poly.type
_entity_poly.pdbx_seq_one_letter_code
_entity_poly.pdbx_strand_id
1 'polypeptide(L)'
;MVQRKIFPAYGGYNVAVASEQMKDGKWAAVATITHSTGTGQRIIDLPIPNQRFETEEEAERSVVKMAMEWIDRNAPPEESGDPAKVA
;
A
#
# COMPACT_ATOMS: atom_id res chain seq x y z
N MET A 1 -8.81 15.88 -9.57
CA MET A 1 -8.07 16.26 -8.34
C MET A 1 -7.48 14.98 -7.80
N VAL A 2 -6.18 14.98 -7.48
CA VAL A 2 -5.50 13.79 -6.93
C VAL A 2 -5.47 13.91 -5.40
N GLN A 3 -5.94 12.88 -4.71
CA GLN A 3 -5.80 12.75 -3.25
C GLN A 3 -4.62 11.86 -2.91
N ARG A 4 -3.93 12.16 -1.81
CA ARG A 4 -2.79 11.37 -1.34
C ARG A 4 -2.93 11.08 0.15
N LYS A 5 -2.81 9.80 0.52
CA LYS A 5 -2.91 9.32 1.90
C LYS A 5 -1.76 8.36 2.18
N ILE A 6 -1.33 8.31 3.44
CA ILE A 6 -0.34 7.35 3.91
C ILE A 6 -1.03 6.47 4.96
N PHE A 7 -0.97 5.16 4.75
CA PHE A 7 -1.47 4.17 5.68
C PHE A 7 -0.28 3.47 6.34
N PRO A 8 -0.17 3.46 7.68
CA PRO A 8 0.87 2.73 8.36
C PRO A 8 0.67 1.22 8.16
N ALA A 9 1.78 0.48 7.99
CA ALA A 9 1.81 -0.97 7.99
C ALA A 9 2.82 -1.46 9.04
N TYR A 10 2.83 -2.76 9.30
CA TYR A 10 3.75 -3.36 10.27
C TYR A 10 5.19 -3.39 9.73
N GLY A 11 6.18 -3.67 10.58
CA GLY A 11 7.56 -3.91 10.14
C GLY A 11 8.28 -2.69 9.54
N GLY A 12 7.92 -1.46 9.94
CA GLY A 12 8.53 -0.25 9.36
C GLY A 12 8.05 0.09 7.94
N TYR A 13 7.01 -0.61 7.46
CA TYR A 13 6.38 -0.34 6.17
C TYR A 13 5.30 0.75 6.27
N ASN A 14 5.13 1.50 5.19
CA ASN A 14 4.04 2.44 4.96
C ASN A 14 3.51 2.26 3.54
N VAL A 15 2.22 2.48 3.35
CA VAL A 15 1.56 2.44 2.03
C VAL A 15 1.12 3.85 1.67
N ALA A 16 1.82 4.45 0.70
CA ALA A 16 1.43 5.72 0.10
C ALA A 16 0.43 5.45 -1.03
N VAL A 17 -0.79 5.96 -0.90
CA VAL A 17 -1.87 5.81 -1.88
C VAL A 17 -2.11 7.13 -2.58
N ALA A 18 -2.20 7.10 -3.90
CA ALA A 18 -2.70 8.20 -4.71
C ALA A 18 -3.99 7.77 -5.40
N SER A 19 -5.08 8.49 -5.18
CA SER A 19 -6.38 8.26 -5.79
C SER A 19 -6.82 9.44 -6.65
N GLU A 20 -7.49 9.17 -7.76
CA GLU A 20 -7.96 10.18 -8.70
C GLU A 20 -9.33 9.78 -9.28
N GLN A 21 -10.23 10.76 -9.37
CA GLN A 21 -11.44 10.63 -10.17
C GLN A 21 -11.11 10.88 -11.65
N MET A 22 -11.39 9.89 -12.48
CA MET A 22 -11.14 9.87 -13.91
C MET A 22 -12.24 10.63 -14.69
N LYS A 23 -12.01 10.85 -15.99
CA LYS A 23 -12.95 11.59 -16.87
C LYS A 23 -14.33 10.96 -16.99
N ASP A 24 -14.43 9.64 -16.77
CA ASP A 24 -15.68 8.88 -16.78
C ASP A 24 -16.44 8.95 -15.44
N GLY A 25 -15.94 9.74 -14.47
CA GLY A 25 -16.51 9.87 -13.14
C GLY A 25 -16.11 8.75 -12.17
N LYS A 26 -15.43 7.70 -12.66
CA LYS A 26 -14.97 6.57 -11.85
C LYS A 26 -13.63 6.87 -11.20
N TRP A 27 -13.31 6.14 -10.16
CA TRP A 27 -12.08 6.30 -9.39
C TRP A 27 -11.02 5.29 -9.78
N ALA A 28 -9.77 5.72 -9.76
CA ALA A 28 -8.60 4.88 -9.84
C ALA A 28 -7.67 5.19 -8.67
N ALA A 29 -6.89 4.20 -8.24
CA ALA A 29 -5.85 4.41 -7.25
C ALA A 29 -4.60 3.60 -7.60
N VAL A 30 -3.47 4.08 -7.10
CA VAL A 30 -2.18 3.38 -7.12
C VAL A 30 -1.58 3.43 -5.71
N ALA A 31 -0.74 2.45 -5.40
CA ALA A 31 -0.03 2.39 -4.14
C ALA A 31 1.47 2.16 -4.34
N THR A 32 2.26 2.89 -3.56
CA THR A 32 3.70 2.70 -3.42
C THR A 32 3.97 2.31 -1.97
N ILE A 33 4.69 1.21 -1.78
CA ILE A 33 5.15 0.75 -0.47
C ILE A 33 6.48 1.41 -0.17
N THR A 34 6.62 1.90 1.05
CA THR A 34 7.86 2.43 1.60
C THR A 34 8.24 1.60 2.81
N HIS A 35 9.44 1.02 2.83
CA HIS A 35 10.01 0.37 4.01
C HIS A 35 11.19 1.20 4.52
N SER A 36 11.07 1.73 5.74
CA SER A 36 12.17 2.42 6.41
C SER A 36 12.94 1.43 7.28
N THR A 37 14.22 1.26 7.01
CA THR A 37 15.15 0.49 7.85
C THR A 37 15.99 1.45 8.68
N GLY A 38 16.75 0.93 9.65
CA GLY A 38 17.66 1.74 10.47
C GLY A 38 18.74 2.50 9.68
N THR A 39 18.98 2.14 8.41
CA THR A 39 20.06 2.72 7.58
C THR A 39 19.60 3.26 6.23
N GLY A 40 18.33 3.13 5.87
CA GLY A 40 17.84 3.57 4.56
C GLY A 40 16.35 3.37 4.34
N GLN A 41 15.93 3.64 3.12
CA GLN A 41 14.54 3.54 2.69
C GLN A 41 14.46 2.74 1.40
N ARG A 42 13.61 1.72 1.39
CA ARG A 42 13.27 0.95 0.19
C ARG A 42 11.90 1.40 -0.30
N ILE A 43 11.81 1.68 -1.60
CA ILE A 43 10.58 2.05 -2.29
C ILE A 43 10.21 0.89 -3.22
N ILE A 44 8.96 0.43 -3.16
CA ILE A 44 8.42 -0.63 -4.00
C ILE A 44 7.14 -0.10 -4.64
N ASP A 45 7.16 0.06 -5.95
CA ASP A 45 5.96 0.35 -6.73
C ASP A 45 5.21 -0.95 -7.03
N LEU A 46 3.89 -0.91 -6.82
CA LEU A 46 3.02 -2.04 -7.12
C LEU A 46 2.54 -1.98 -8.57
N PRO A 47 2.18 -3.14 -9.16
CA PRO A 47 1.54 -3.17 -10.47
C PRO A 47 0.33 -2.24 -10.51
N ILE A 48 0.23 -1.44 -11.58
CA ILE A 48 -0.89 -0.49 -11.75
C ILE A 48 -2.14 -1.28 -12.15
N PRO A 49 -3.19 -1.32 -11.32
CA PRO A 49 -4.43 -1.98 -11.70
C PRO A 49 -5.15 -1.15 -12.77
N ASN A 50 -5.64 -1.82 -13.82
CA ASN A 50 -6.48 -1.15 -14.84
C ASN A 50 -7.96 -1.03 -14.39
N GLN A 51 -8.22 -1.28 -13.11
CA GLN A 51 -9.55 -1.28 -12.52
C GLN A 51 -10.04 0.16 -12.30
N ARG A 52 -11.37 0.33 -12.40
CA ARG A 52 -12.10 1.56 -12.11
C ARG A 52 -13.18 1.25 -11.07
N PHE A 53 -13.33 2.13 -10.10
CA PHE A 53 -14.22 1.98 -8.95
C PHE A 53 -15.30 3.05 -8.94
N GLU A 54 -16.43 2.79 -8.28
CA GLU A 54 -17.52 3.77 -8.21
C GLU A 54 -17.20 4.87 -7.19
N THR A 55 -16.38 4.57 -6.18
CA THR A 55 -16.01 5.51 -5.12
C THR A 55 -14.50 5.59 -4.88
N GLU A 56 -14.03 6.72 -4.33
CA GLU A 56 -12.64 6.90 -3.88
C GLU A 56 -12.25 5.83 -2.86
N GLU A 57 -13.12 5.59 -1.87
CA GLU A 57 -12.85 4.65 -0.78
C GLU A 57 -12.67 3.21 -1.27
N GLU A 58 -13.44 2.78 -2.26
CA GLU A 58 -13.25 1.46 -2.89
C GLU A 58 -11.91 1.34 -3.61
N ALA A 59 -11.50 2.39 -4.34
CA ALA A 59 -10.22 2.42 -5.02
C ALA A 59 -9.07 2.34 -4.01
N GLU A 60 -9.15 3.11 -2.92
CA GLU A 60 -8.15 3.10 -1.84
C GLU A 60 -8.05 1.74 -1.17
N ARG A 61 -9.18 1.17 -0.72
CA ARG A 61 -9.20 -0.15 -0.09
C ARG A 61 -8.60 -1.24 -0.99
N SER A 62 -8.85 -1.17 -2.30
CA SER A 62 -8.30 -2.13 -3.26
C SER A 62 -6.77 -2.10 -3.31
N VAL A 63 -6.16 -0.91 -3.43
CA VAL A 63 -4.71 -0.81 -3.53
C VAL A 63 -4.00 -0.97 -2.19
N VAL A 64 -4.63 -0.59 -1.07
CA VAL A 64 -4.14 -0.91 0.27
C VAL A 64 -4.11 -2.42 0.47
N LYS A 65 -5.18 -3.14 0.11
CA LYS A 65 -5.21 -4.60 0.19
C LYS A 65 -4.07 -5.23 -0.63
N MET A 66 -3.89 -4.80 -1.88
CA MET A 66 -2.80 -5.28 -2.73
C MET A 66 -1.43 -5.02 -2.10
N ALA A 67 -1.23 -3.86 -1.47
CA ALA A 67 0.01 -3.52 -0.79
C ALA A 67 0.26 -4.42 0.43
N MET A 68 -0.75 -4.63 1.27
CA MET A 68 -0.64 -5.51 2.43
C MET A 68 -0.32 -6.94 2.01
N GLU A 69 -1.00 -7.47 0.99
CA GLU A 69 -0.70 -8.80 0.47
C GLU A 69 0.71 -8.93 -0.12
N TRP A 70 1.27 -7.84 -0.66
CA TRP A 70 2.66 -7.81 -1.09
C TRP A 70 3.60 -7.87 0.11
N ILE A 71 3.34 -7.07 1.16
CA ILE A 71 4.15 -7.07 2.39
C ILE A 71 4.10 -8.47 3.02
N ASP A 72 2.93 -9.07 3.18
CA ASP A 72 2.77 -10.42 3.76
C ASP A 72 3.60 -11.48 3.00
N ARG A 73 3.74 -11.32 1.68
CA ARG A 73 4.47 -12.26 0.82
C ARG A 73 5.98 -12.01 0.73
N ASN A 74 6.44 -10.80 1.01
CA ASN A 74 7.81 -10.37 0.69
C ASN A 74 8.57 -9.77 1.88
N ALA A 75 7.91 -9.49 2.99
CA ALA A 75 8.56 -8.99 4.20
C ALA A 75 9.43 -10.10 4.82
N PRO A 76 10.61 -9.74 5.35
CA PRO A 76 11.41 -10.65 6.16
C PRO A 76 10.60 -11.23 7.33
N PRO A 77 10.85 -12.50 7.73
CA PRO A 77 10.14 -13.15 8.84
C PRO A 77 10.21 -12.40 10.18
N GLU A 78 11.25 -11.59 10.40
CA GLU A 78 11.42 -10.80 11.63
C GLU A 78 10.49 -9.58 11.68
N GLU A 79 9.95 -9.17 10.53
CA GLU A 79 9.10 -7.99 10.36
C GLU A 79 7.64 -8.39 10.10
N SER A 80 7.39 -9.64 9.68
CA SER A 80 6.06 -10.22 9.46
C SER A 80 5.43 -10.71 10.77
N GLY A 81 5.20 -9.83 11.74
CA GLY A 81 4.28 -10.03 12.88
C GLY A 81 4.22 -11.41 13.55
N ASP A 82 5.32 -12.16 13.62
CA ASP A 82 5.33 -13.51 14.19
C ASP A 82 5.31 -13.41 15.73
N PRO A 83 4.25 -13.87 16.41
CA PRO A 83 4.16 -13.83 17.87
C PRO A 83 5.21 -14.71 18.56
N ALA A 84 5.98 -15.54 17.83
CA ALA A 84 6.98 -16.44 18.40
C ALA A 84 8.33 -15.79 18.78
N LYS A 85 8.50 -14.47 18.59
CA LYS A 85 9.76 -13.74 18.94
C LYS A 85 9.69 -12.81 20.14
N VAL A 86 8.57 -12.74 20.85
CA VAL A 86 8.56 -12.19 22.22
C VAL A 86 8.89 -13.34 23.18
N ALA A 87 10.15 -13.31 23.63
CA ALA A 87 10.77 -14.22 24.58
C ALA A 87 10.00 -14.38 25.90
#